data_AF-A0A6C1NSU7-F1
#
_entry.id   AF-A0A6C1NSU7-F1
#
_cell.length_a   1.000
_cell.length_b   1.000
_cell.length_c   1.000
_cell.angle_alpha   90.00
_cell.angle_beta   90.00
_cell.angle_gamma   90.00
#
_symmetry.space_group_name_H-M   'P 1'
#
loop_
_entity.id
_entity.type
_entity.pdbx_description
1 polymer ?
#
loop_
_entity_poly.entity_id
_entity_poly.type
_entity_poly.pdbx_seq_one_letter_code
_entity_poly.pdbx_strand_id
1 'polypeptide(L)'
;MPSRNTGKPGRGRVFRAAIFPRTRGMPPGAIEPPVLLRESGHARCASGTIQSSRPGTREATQMFGLPSMFRRSLPAVGATLALTVALAACSDDDDPGAPQPTDDTISEVVAADDRFTTLGILLDQADLIGTFDNPNATFTVFAPVDAAFEPLDLDVVAGVDGAVSDILTYHVVDGAAVFSGDLEDGQVVTTLGGETLLVRIDDDGVRLNGARVIVPDVEAENGVIHGIDRVLLGSRHLADVVWFLDDTRELYDAVVAVGLADAFVDADGWTVFAPDNAAFEAVADVVAGLEAEEIQAVLQYHVLPDGATNSTELLGLLDANGGEVTVTTAQGEDLVITLEDASTISFNGGQATLNLDEIDRYASNGIIHLIDGVLLPPSFSAGPTFSMGNEGSSAWIVDGEGGNPTLEVETGQRVEFDLAEVNSSVHPFAIVDSGGAVLLDQSGNGTFSQGGEVDLVANEDGVTFTVTAGLAAELASYICTAHGSMTGELAVVD
;
A
#
# COMPACT_ATOMS: atom_id res chain seq x y z
N MET A 1 47.03 -55.17 25.48
CA MET A 1 46.54 -55.60 24.15
C MET A 1 45.32 -56.48 24.34
N PRO A 2 44.36 -56.54 23.40
CA PRO A 2 43.97 -55.54 22.39
C PRO A 2 42.76 -54.71 22.98
N SER A 3 41.77 -54.14 22.29
CA SER A 3 41.45 -53.98 20.86
C SER A 3 40.62 -52.70 20.59
N ARG A 4 40.28 -52.47 19.32
CA ARG A 4 39.21 -51.59 18.80
C ARG A 4 37.97 -52.48 18.45
N ASN A 5 36.76 -52.02 18.07
CA ASN A 5 36.48 -51.22 16.87
C ASN A 5 34.97 -50.85 16.68
N THR A 6 34.72 -49.63 16.18
CA THR A 6 33.70 -49.19 15.19
C THR A 6 32.20 -49.57 15.26
N GLY A 7 31.36 -48.54 15.21
CA GLY A 7 30.02 -48.54 14.57
C GLY A 7 29.72 -47.16 13.94
N LYS A 8 29.25 -47.12 12.69
CA LYS A 8 28.95 -45.87 11.93
C LYS A 8 27.62 -45.22 12.37
N PRO A 9 27.46 -43.89 12.28
CA PRO A 9 26.14 -43.28 12.07
C PRO A 9 25.70 -43.43 10.60
N GLY A 10 24.39 -43.61 10.39
CA GLY A 10 23.79 -43.75 9.06
C GLY A 10 23.55 -42.38 8.40
N ARG A 11 23.52 -42.36 7.06
CA ARG A 11 23.15 -41.16 6.28
C ARG A 11 21.64 -40.92 6.37
N GLY A 12 21.23 -39.86 7.08
CA GLY A 12 19.94 -39.21 6.84
C GLY A 12 19.93 -38.61 5.44
N ARG A 13 18.78 -38.65 4.75
CA ARG A 13 18.63 -38.08 3.41
C ARG A 13 18.06 -36.68 3.56
N VAL A 14 18.73 -35.68 3.01
CA VAL A 14 18.16 -34.35 2.82
C VAL A 14 17.04 -34.48 1.80
N PHE A 15 15.82 -34.11 2.18
CA PHE A 15 14.75 -33.85 1.22
C PHE A 15 15.02 -32.48 0.61
N ARG A 16 15.39 -32.44 -0.68
CA ARG A 16 15.27 -31.21 -1.46
C ARG A 16 13.80 -31.03 -1.80
N ALA A 17 13.16 -29.99 -1.26
CA ALA A 17 11.98 -29.44 -1.88
C ALA A 17 12.36 -28.92 -3.27
N ALA A 18 11.50 -29.16 -4.25
CA ALA A 18 11.66 -28.65 -5.61
C ALA A 18 10.46 -27.77 -5.90
N ILE A 19 10.69 -26.45 -5.93
CA ILE A 19 9.67 -25.45 -6.23
C ILE A 19 9.66 -25.22 -7.76
N PHE A 20 8.49 -24.88 -8.32
CA PHE A 20 8.17 -24.67 -9.74
C PHE A 20 8.26 -25.86 -10.71
N PRO A 21 7.10 -26.46 -11.10
CA PRO A 21 7.03 -27.32 -12.28
C PRO A 21 6.88 -26.49 -13.57
N ARG A 22 7.98 -26.33 -14.33
CA ARG A 22 7.91 -25.82 -15.72
C ARG A 22 7.03 -26.74 -16.58
N THR A 23 5.91 -26.23 -17.09
CA THR A 23 5.06 -26.98 -18.03
C THR A 23 5.70 -27.04 -19.42
N ARG A 24 5.73 -28.23 -20.03
CA ARG A 24 6.21 -28.45 -21.40
C ARG A 24 5.11 -29.05 -22.26
N GLY A 25 4.57 -28.23 -23.16
CA GLY A 25 4.17 -28.56 -24.54
C GLY A 25 3.18 -29.70 -24.81
N MET A 26 2.04 -29.34 -25.41
CA MET A 26 1.23 -30.20 -26.28
C MET A 26 0.73 -29.36 -27.48
N PRO A 27 0.51 -29.92 -28.70
CA PRO A 27 0.64 -29.17 -29.97
C PRO A 27 -0.74 -28.76 -30.61
N PRO A 28 -0.78 -28.11 -31.79
CA PRO A 28 -1.75 -27.04 -32.07
C PRO A 28 -3.07 -27.49 -32.71
N GLY A 29 -4.14 -26.73 -32.44
CA GLY A 29 -5.41 -26.76 -33.17
C GLY A 29 -5.76 -25.34 -33.66
N ALA A 30 -5.92 -25.18 -34.97
CA ALA A 30 -6.18 -23.89 -35.59
C ALA A 30 -7.69 -23.53 -35.61
N ILE A 31 -8.02 -22.24 -35.51
CA ILE A 31 -9.08 -21.53 -36.25
C ILE A 31 -8.82 -20.02 -36.14
N GLU A 32 -8.71 -19.35 -37.29
CA GLU A 32 -8.78 -17.89 -37.49
C GLU A 32 -9.05 -17.65 -39.00
N PRO A 33 -9.57 -16.49 -39.44
CA PRO A 33 -10.52 -15.56 -38.80
C PRO A 33 -11.74 -15.35 -39.74
N PRO A 34 -12.46 -14.20 -39.65
CA PRO A 34 -12.45 -13.37 -40.85
C PRO A 34 -12.22 -11.86 -40.61
N VAL A 35 -11.53 -11.26 -41.58
CA VAL A 35 -11.23 -9.83 -41.70
C VAL A 35 -12.46 -9.02 -42.14
N LEU A 36 -12.62 -7.80 -41.60
CA LEU A 36 -13.28 -6.70 -42.32
C LEU A 36 -12.44 -5.42 -42.30
N LEU A 37 -12.38 -4.79 -43.47
CA LEU A 37 -11.58 -3.60 -43.79
C LEU A 37 -12.37 -2.32 -43.53
N ARG A 38 -11.70 -1.25 -43.09
CA ARG A 38 -11.97 0.10 -43.64
C ARG A 38 -10.79 1.06 -43.53
N GLU A 39 -10.85 2.12 -44.32
CA GLU A 39 -9.68 2.81 -44.88
C GLU A 39 -9.30 4.13 -44.20
N SER A 40 -8.00 4.40 -44.28
CA SER A 40 -7.25 5.66 -44.13
C SER A 40 -7.97 7.02 -44.14
N GLY A 41 -7.49 7.93 -43.27
CA GLY A 41 -7.56 9.38 -43.45
C GLY A 41 -6.27 10.07 -42.95
N HIS A 42 -5.42 10.56 -43.86
CA HIS A 42 -4.17 11.29 -43.50
C HIS A 42 -4.44 12.78 -43.23
N ALA A 43 -3.74 13.36 -42.24
CA ALA A 43 -3.44 14.80 -42.19
C ALA A 43 -1.97 15.03 -41.78
N ARG A 44 -1.35 16.11 -42.27
CA ARG A 44 0.12 16.29 -42.28
C ARG A 44 0.63 17.29 -41.25
N CYS A 45 1.87 17.10 -40.80
CA CYS A 45 2.64 18.05 -40.01
C CYS A 45 2.95 19.36 -40.76
N ALA A 46 3.14 20.45 -40.02
CA ALA A 46 3.86 21.65 -40.48
C ALA A 46 4.62 22.30 -39.30
N SER A 47 5.90 22.63 -39.49
CA SER A 47 6.77 23.25 -38.48
C SER A 47 6.51 24.75 -38.28
N GLY A 48 6.86 25.26 -37.10
CA GLY A 48 7.04 26.69 -36.83
C GLY A 48 7.81 26.92 -35.53
N THR A 49 8.93 27.64 -35.56
CA THR A 49 9.92 27.68 -34.46
C THR A 49 10.38 29.12 -34.14
N ILE A 50 10.19 29.53 -32.88
CA ILE A 50 10.90 30.57 -32.09
C ILE A 50 10.92 32.05 -32.58
N GLN A 51 10.49 32.97 -31.70
CA GLN A 51 11.24 34.12 -31.10
C GLN A 51 10.28 34.92 -30.19
N SER A 52 10.48 34.99 -28.86
CA SER A 52 11.45 35.79 -28.08
C SER A 52 11.12 37.28 -27.92
N SER A 53 10.67 37.70 -26.71
CA SER A 53 11.14 38.93 -26.00
C SER A 53 10.47 39.17 -24.63
N ARG A 54 11.27 39.24 -23.56
CA ARG A 54 11.07 40.05 -22.32
C ARG A 54 11.70 41.46 -22.55
N PRO A 55 11.72 42.47 -21.63
CA PRO A 55 11.25 42.60 -20.21
C PRO A 55 10.31 43.84 -20.02
N GLY A 56 9.90 44.36 -18.84
CA GLY A 56 10.03 44.03 -17.40
C GLY A 56 9.87 45.31 -16.52
N THR A 57 9.72 45.17 -15.19
CA THR A 57 9.70 46.26 -14.14
C THR A 57 8.46 47.21 -14.13
N ARG A 58 8.01 47.85 -13.03
CA ARG A 58 8.53 48.03 -11.64
C ARG A 58 7.41 48.48 -10.65
N GLU A 59 7.53 48.08 -9.38
CA GLU A 59 7.23 48.81 -8.10
C GLU A 59 5.84 49.39 -7.70
N ALA A 60 5.59 49.26 -6.38
CA ALA A 60 4.96 50.21 -5.44
C ALA A 60 3.43 50.15 -5.07
N THR A 61 3.13 49.33 -4.06
CA THR A 61 2.68 49.75 -2.71
C THR A 61 1.78 51.00 -2.53
N GLN A 62 0.54 50.83 -2.03
CA GLN A 62 0.15 51.25 -0.65
C GLN A 62 -1.31 50.92 -0.24
N MET A 63 -1.53 50.94 1.08
CA MET A 63 -2.78 50.66 1.81
C MET A 63 -3.85 51.76 1.60
N PHE A 64 -5.12 51.46 1.92
CA PHE A 64 -5.89 52.06 3.04
C PHE A 64 -7.42 51.85 2.90
N GLY A 65 -8.10 51.59 4.03
CA GLY A 65 -9.43 52.20 4.30
C GLY A 65 -10.71 51.41 4.00
N LEU A 66 -11.16 50.62 4.97
CA LEU A 66 -12.59 50.47 5.35
C LEU A 66 -13.14 51.83 5.89
N PRO A 67 -14.46 52.03 6.22
CA PRO A 67 -15.61 51.09 6.26
C PRO A 67 -16.96 51.67 5.71
N SER A 68 -18.05 50.94 6.00
CA SER A 68 -19.30 51.48 6.60
C SER A 68 -20.55 51.74 5.74
N MET A 69 -21.50 50.80 5.87
CA MET A 69 -22.94 50.99 6.17
C MET A 69 -23.81 51.95 5.34
N PHE A 70 -24.90 51.40 4.79
CA PHE A 70 -26.21 52.06 4.87
C PHE A 70 -27.36 51.07 5.13
N ARG A 71 -27.95 51.15 6.33
CA ARG A 71 -29.26 50.55 6.62
C ARG A 71 -30.37 51.40 5.99
N ARG A 72 -31.42 50.76 5.46
CA ARG A 72 -32.78 51.32 5.50
C ARG A 72 -33.84 50.23 5.45
N SER A 73 -34.93 50.44 6.16
CA SER A 73 -35.93 49.43 6.49
C SER A 73 -37.36 49.97 6.37
N LEU A 74 -38.31 49.04 6.13
CA LEU A 74 -39.78 49.17 6.30
C LEU A 74 -40.52 50.09 5.30
N PRO A 75 -41.87 49.93 5.12
CA PRO A 75 -42.79 49.01 5.81
C PRO A 75 -43.63 48.10 4.89
N ALA A 76 -44.37 47.18 5.50
CA ALA A 76 -45.38 46.33 4.86
C ALA A 76 -46.76 47.02 4.74
N VAL A 77 -47.53 46.65 3.70
CA VAL A 77 -48.99 46.82 3.62
C VAL A 77 -49.56 45.56 2.95
N GLY A 78 -50.53 44.91 3.59
CA GLY A 78 -51.19 43.73 3.04
C GLY A 78 -52.49 44.05 2.29
N ALA A 79 -52.82 43.23 1.30
CA ALA A 79 -54.16 43.15 0.72
C ALA A 79 -54.42 41.72 0.22
N THR A 80 -55.49 41.10 0.70
CA THR A 80 -55.94 39.77 0.28
C THR A 80 -56.70 39.84 -1.04
N LEU A 81 -56.39 38.95 -1.99
CA LEU A 81 -57.26 38.68 -3.13
C LEU A 81 -57.20 37.19 -3.49
N ALA A 82 -58.26 36.45 -3.16
CA ALA A 82 -58.41 35.06 -3.59
C ALA A 82 -58.84 35.06 -5.07
N LEU A 83 -58.00 34.51 -5.95
CA LEU A 83 -58.30 34.34 -7.37
C LEU A 83 -58.20 32.86 -7.73
N THR A 84 -59.33 32.16 -7.74
CA THR A 84 -59.43 30.78 -8.23
C THR A 84 -59.29 30.78 -9.75
N VAL A 85 -58.08 30.54 -10.24
CA VAL A 85 -57.80 30.28 -11.66
C VAL A 85 -57.79 28.78 -11.89
N ALA A 86 -58.84 28.27 -12.51
CA ALA A 86 -58.81 26.95 -13.12
C ALA A 86 -58.24 27.08 -14.54
N LEU A 87 -56.96 26.79 -14.71
CA LEU A 87 -56.33 26.59 -16.01
C LEU A 87 -55.89 25.14 -16.11
N ALA A 88 -56.42 24.45 -17.13
CA ALA A 88 -56.00 23.12 -17.50
C ALA A 88 -55.00 23.18 -18.67
N ALA A 89 -54.17 22.15 -18.74
CA ALA A 89 -53.41 21.69 -19.91
C ALA A 89 -52.15 22.49 -20.35
N CYS A 90 -51.01 21.92 -19.95
CA CYS A 90 -49.84 21.63 -20.79
C CYS A 90 -48.94 22.78 -21.30
N SER A 91 -47.74 22.83 -20.76
CA SER A 91 -46.48 23.13 -21.45
C SER A 91 -45.40 22.19 -20.91
N ASP A 92 -44.44 21.78 -21.75
CA ASP A 92 -43.38 20.82 -21.40
C ASP A 92 -42.55 21.30 -20.20
N ASP A 93 -42.46 20.46 -19.17
CA ASP A 93 -41.41 20.49 -18.16
C ASP A 93 -40.79 19.08 -18.14
N ASP A 94 -39.70 18.90 -18.89
CA ASP A 94 -38.81 17.72 -18.76
C ASP A 94 -38.03 17.87 -17.44
N ASP A 95 -38.69 17.56 -16.33
CA ASP A 95 -38.06 17.40 -15.01
C ASP A 95 -37.24 16.09 -15.04
N PRO A 96 -35.90 16.12 -14.85
CA PRO A 96 -35.12 14.90 -14.73
C PRO A 96 -35.56 14.17 -13.46
N GLY A 97 -36.31 13.08 -13.68
CA GLY A 97 -37.29 12.61 -12.70
C GLY A 97 -36.75 12.38 -11.30
N ALA A 98 -37.53 12.83 -10.31
CA ALA A 98 -37.47 12.27 -8.97
C ALA A 98 -37.56 10.73 -9.06
N PRO A 99 -36.81 9.98 -8.22
CA PRO A 99 -36.82 8.53 -8.23
C PRO A 99 -38.27 8.02 -8.22
N GLN A 100 -38.59 7.15 -9.18
CA GLN A 100 -39.87 6.47 -9.17
C GLN A 100 -39.76 5.36 -8.13
N PRO A 101 -40.72 5.25 -7.18
CA PRO A 101 -40.75 4.11 -6.29
C PRO A 101 -40.85 2.84 -7.13
N THR A 102 -39.91 1.93 -6.94
CA THR A 102 -39.88 0.64 -7.62
C THR A 102 -40.84 -0.31 -6.92
N ASP A 103 -41.64 -1.05 -7.71
CA ASP A 103 -42.37 -2.23 -7.21
C ASP A 103 -41.46 -3.48 -7.23
N ASP A 104 -40.15 -3.29 -7.45
CA ASP A 104 -39.13 -4.35 -7.59
C ASP A 104 -38.43 -4.59 -6.24
N THR A 105 -38.24 -5.86 -5.89
CA THR A 105 -37.52 -6.26 -4.66
C THR A 105 -36.01 -6.00 -4.76
N ILE A 106 -35.29 -6.05 -3.64
CA ILE A 106 -33.82 -5.86 -3.61
C ILE A 106 -33.09 -6.78 -4.58
N SER A 107 -33.50 -8.05 -4.73
CA SER A 107 -32.83 -8.97 -5.66
C SER A 107 -33.08 -8.59 -7.12
N GLU A 108 -34.29 -8.13 -7.44
CA GLU A 108 -34.68 -7.67 -8.78
C GLU A 108 -33.97 -6.36 -9.14
N VAL A 109 -33.82 -5.43 -8.20
CA VAL A 109 -33.01 -4.20 -8.37
C VAL A 109 -31.54 -4.54 -8.60
N VAL A 110 -30.94 -5.43 -7.79
CA VAL A 110 -29.55 -5.90 -8.00
C VAL A 110 -29.37 -6.58 -9.35
N ALA A 111 -30.34 -7.40 -9.79
CA ALA A 111 -30.29 -8.08 -11.08
C ALA A 111 -30.52 -7.17 -12.30
N ALA A 112 -31.12 -6.00 -12.11
CA ALA A 112 -31.41 -5.01 -13.16
C ALA A 112 -30.34 -3.92 -13.30
N ASP A 113 -29.44 -3.79 -12.32
CA ASP A 113 -28.44 -2.72 -12.24
C ASP A 113 -27.03 -3.23 -12.65
N ASP A 114 -26.52 -2.69 -13.76
CA ASP A 114 -25.18 -3.02 -14.31
C ASP A 114 -24.01 -2.72 -13.34
N ARG A 115 -24.25 -2.12 -12.17
CA ARG A 115 -23.23 -1.85 -11.13
C ARG A 115 -23.05 -3.00 -10.13
N PHE A 116 -24.00 -3.93 -10.06
CA PHE A 116 -24.06 -4.98 -9.03
C PHE A 116 -24.08 -6.39 -9.61
N THR A 117 -23.53 -6.60 -10.81
CA THR A 117 -23.64 -7.87 -11.54
C THR A 117 -22.95 -9.03 -10.82
N THR A 118 -21.80 -8.76 -10.20
CA THR A 118 -21.02 -9.70 -9.37
C THR A 118 -21.77 -10.04 -8.09
N LEU A 119 -22.37 -9.05 -7.43
CA LEU A 119 -23.20 -9.25 -6.25
C LEU A 119 -24.41 -10.15 -6.56
N GLY A 120 -25.10 -9.92 -7.68
CA GLY A 120 -26.21 -10.77 -8.13
C GLY A 120 -25.81 -12.23 -8.34
N ILE A 121 -24.62 -12.49 -8.91
CA ILE A 121 -24.06 -13.84 -9.06
C ILE A 121 -23.78 -14.48 -7.69
N LEU A 122 -23.17 -13.74 -6.76
CA LEU A 122 -22.85 -14.26 -5.42
C LEU A 122 -24.11 -14.54 -4.58
N LEU A 123 -25.17 -13.74 -4.73
CA LEU A 123 -26.47 -13.97 -4.08
C LEU A 123 -27.16 -15.26 -4.57
N ASP A 124 -27.08 -15.58 -5.87
CA ASP A 124 -27.58 -16.85 -6.43
C ASP A 124 -26.73 -18.04 -5.93
N GLN A 125 -25.40 -17.92 -5.95
CA GLN A 125 -24.49 -18.95 -5.45
C GLN A 125 -24.69 -19.25 -3.96
N ALA A 126 -25.05 -18.25 -3.15
CA ALA A 126 -25.31 -18.39 -1.72
C ALA A 126 -26.76 -18.83 -1.38
N ASP A 127 -27.64 -19.04 -2.36
CA ASP A 127 -29.09 -19.33 -2.18
C ASP A 127 -29.81 -18.23 -1.37
N LEU A 128 -29.35 -16.97 -1.48
CA LEU A 128 -29.87 -15.83 -0.72
C LEU A 128 -30.97 -15.04 -1.45
N ILE A 129 -31.15 -15.25 -2.76
CA ILE A 129 -32.19 -14.58 -3.57
C ILE A 129 -33.57 -14.64 -2.88
N GLY A 130 -34.01 -15.82 -2.44
CA GLY A 130 -35.30 -15.99 -1.76
C GLY A 130 -35.42 -15.30 -0.38
N THR A 131 -34.31 -14.84 0.20
CA THR A 131 -34.31 -13.96 1.38
C THR A 131 -34.58 -12.51 0.98
N PHE A 132 -33.93 -12.03 -0.09
CA PHE A 132 -34.09 -10.67 -0.61
C PHE A 132 -35.36 -10.45 -1.45
N ASP A 133 -36.02 -11.53 -1.88
CA ASP A 133 -37.36 -11.48 -2.52
C ASP A 133 -38.51 -11.35 -1.50
N ASN A 134 -38.26 -11.42 -0.19
CA ASN A 134 -39.34 -11.48 0.80
C ASN A 134 -39.97 -10.08 1.03
N PRO A 135 -41.23 -9.84 0.64
CA PRO A 135 -41.88 -8.52 0.77
C PRO A 135 -42.37 -8.23 2.20
N ASN A 136 -42.18 -9.18 3.14
CA ASN A 136 -42.52 -9.01 4.55
C ASN A 136 -41.28 -8.72 5.42
N ALA A 137 -40.09 -8.74 4.82
CA ALA A 137 -38.86 -8.28 5.45
C ALA A 137 -38.59 -6.83 5.04
N THR A 138 -37.66 -6.16 5.72
CA THR A 138 -37.23 -4.82 5.34
C THR A 138 -35.74 -4.69 5.62
N PHE A 139 -34.95 -4.48 4.57
CA PHE A 139 -33.49 -4.49 4.67
C PHE A 139 -32.87 -3.13 4.31
N THR A 140 -31.68 -2.90 4.85
CA THR A 140 -30.70 -1.94 4.33
C THR A 140 -29.50 -2.74 3.86
N VAL A 141 -29.15 -2.67 2.58
CA VAL A 141 -28.06 -3.45 1.98
C VAL A 141 -26.95 -2.51 1.52
N PHE A 142 -25.76 -2.66 2.09
CA PHE A 142 -24.56 -1.97 1.64
C PHE A 142 -23.93 -2.80 0.51
N ALA A 143 -24.37 -2.60 -0.73
CA ALA A 143 -23.99 -3.43 -1.88
C ALA A 143 -22.62 -3.01 -2.45
N PRO A 144 -21.60 -3.88 -2.47
CA PRO A 144 -20.37 -3.57 -3.19
C PRO A 144 -20.65 -3.47 -4.69
N VAL A 145 -20.16 -2.40 -5.34
CA VAL A 145 -20.20 -2.29 -6.81
C VAL A 145 -19.22 -3.29 -7.46
N ASP A 146 -19.35 -3.57 -8.75
CA ASP A 146 -18.48 -4.56 -9.42
C ASP A 146 -16.98 -4.26 -9.27
N ALA A 147 -16.56 -3.00 -9.35
CA ALA A 147 -15.16 -2.59 -9.11
C ALA A 147 -14.67 -2.86 -7.67
N ALA A 148 -15.58 -2.98 -6.69
CA ALA A 148 -15.23 -3.27 -5.30
C ALA A 148 -14.73 -4.70 -5.08
N PHE A 149 -15.03 -5.61 -6.01
CA PHE A 149 -14.60 -7.00 -6.00
C PHE A 149 -13.25 -7.23 -6.70
N GLU A 150 -12.77 -6.29 -7.53
CA GLU A 150 -11.51 -6.43 -8.29
C GLU A 150 -10.28 -6.79 -7.44
N PRO A 151 -10.10 -6.32 -6.19
CA PRO A 151 -8.95 -6.71 -5.37
C PRO A 151 -9.04 -8.07 -4.68
N LEU A 152 -10.11 -8.85 -4.90
CA LEU A 152 -10.37 -10.11 -4.19
C LEU A 152 -10.33 -11.32 -5.13
N ASP A 153 -9.58 -12.36 -4.73
CA ASP A 153 -9.63 -13.67 -5.37
C ASP A 153 -10.96 -14.36 -5.01
N LEU A 154 -11.97 -14.16 -5.86
CA LEU A 154 -13.31 -14.72 -5.66
C LEU A 154 -13.31 -16.26 -5.73
N ASP A 155 -12.35 -16.88 -6.42
CA ASP A 155 -12.23 -18.35 -6.46
C ASP A 155 -11.69 -18.88 -5.11
N VAL A 156 -10.77 -18.16 -4.45
CA VAL A 156 -10.33 -18.44 -3.08
C VAL A 156 -11.47 -18.21 -2.08
N VAL A 157 -12.17 -17.07 -2.15
CA VAL A 157 -13.30 -16.77 -1.24
C VAL A 157 -14.42 -17.81 -1.39
N ALA A 158 -14.80 -18.17 -2.62
CA ALA A 158 -15.79 -19.23 -2.87
C ALA A 158 -15.28 -20.64 -2.52
N GLY A 159 -13.97 -20.84 -2.46
CA GLY A 159 -13.33 -22.07 -2.00
C GLY A 159 -13.41 -22.32 -0.50
N VAL A 160 -13.78 -21.30 0.30
CA VAL A 160 -13.97 -21.43 1.76
C VAL A 160 -15.45 -21.65 2.09
N ASP A 161 -15.75 -22.84 2.62
CA ASP A 161 -17.11 -23.24 3.03
C ASP A 161 -17.77 -22.15 3.92
N GLY A 162 -18.86 -21.56 3.42
CA GLY A 162 -19.65 -20.55 4.12
C GLY A 162 -19.21 -19.10 3.95
N ALA A 163 -17.96 -18.83 3.52
CA ALA A 163 -17.40 -17.47 3.53
C ALA A 163 -18.21 -16.47 2.69
N VAL A 164 -18.69 -16.86 1.51
CA VAL A 164 -19.56 -16.02 0.68
C VAL A 164 -20.86 -15.65 1.41
N SER A 165 -21.50 -16.59 2.11
CA SER A 165 -22.73 -16.30 2.87
C SER A 165 -22.46 -15.41 4.09
N ASP A 166 -21.36 -15.63 4.80
CA ASP A 166 -20.95 -14.79 5.93
C ASP A 166 -20.73 -13.34 5.46
N ILE A 167 -19.94 -13.17 4.39
CA ILE A 167 -19.66 -11.87 3.77
C ILE A 167 -20.95 -11.19 3.30
N LEU A 168 -21.82 -11.87 2.54
CA LEU A 168 -23.05 -11.27 2.03
C LEU A 168 -24.02 -10.88 3.16
N THR A 169 -24.14 -11.68 4.22
CA THR A 169 -24.99 -11.32 5.37
C THR A 169 -24.38 -10.24 6.27
N TYR A 170 -23.06 -10.00 6.20
CA TYR A 170 -22.40 -8.85 6.83
C TYR A 170 -22.73 -7.51 6.17
N HIS A 171 -23.04 -7.50 4.87
CA HIS A 171 -23.43 -6.28 4.15
C HIS A 171 -24.87 -5.81 4.42
N VAL A 172 -25.64 -6.54 5.22
CA VAL A 172 -27.10 -6.41 5.32
C VAL A 172 -27.50 -6.07 6.74
N VAL A 173 -28.39 -5.09 6.92
CA VAL A 173 -29.05 -4.78 8.18
C VAL A 173 -30.54 -5.10 8.04
N ASP A 174 -31.10 -5.85 9.00
CA ASP A 174 -32.50 -6.29 9.01
C ASP A 174 -33.40 -5.38 9.88
N GLY A 175 -34.68 -5.34 9.54
CA GLY A 175 -35.74 -4.68 10.31
C GLY A 175 -35.93 -3.18 10.04
N ALA A 176 -35.15 -2.58 9.14
CA ALA A 176 -35.28 -1.17 8.74
C ALA A 176 -34.71 -0.89 7.35
N ALA A 177 -35.36 0.00 6.61
CA ALA A 177 -34.80 0.70 5.46
C ALA A 177 -34.28 2.05 5.97
N VAL A 178 -32.95 2.22 6.01
CA VAL A 178 -32.27 3.39 6.56
C VAL A 178 -31.63 4.16 5.42
N PHE A 179 -32.16 5.33 5.10
CA PHE A 179 -31.62 6.19 4.05
C PHE A 179 -30.33 6.88 4.53
N SER A 180 -29.51 7.36 3.60
CA SER A 180 -28.20 7.96 3.90
C SER A 180 -28.30 9.16 4.86
N GLY A 181 -29.38 9.93 4.74
CA GLY A 181 -29.68 11.07 5.62
C GLY A 181 -30.27 10.71 6.99
N ASP A 182 -30.62 9.45 7.23
CA ASP A 182 -31.07 8.93 8.54
C ASP A 182 -29.93 8.29 9.35
N LEU A 183 -28.73 8.20 8.78
CA LEU A 183 -27.53 7.69 9.46
C LEU A 183 -26.90 8.76 10.37
N GLU A 184 -26.41 8.34 11.53
CA GLU A 184 -25.72 9.21 12.50
C GLU A 184 -24.21 8.87 12.57
N ASP A 185 -23.34 9.88 12.73
CA ASP A 185 -21.91 9.64 12.93
C ASP A 185 -21.64 8.88 14.24
N GLY A 186 -20.79 7.86 14.18
CA GLY A 186 -20.52 6.95 15.28
C GLY A 186 -21.64 5.94 15.56
N GLN A 187 -22.68 5.86 14.72
CA GLN A 187 -23.73 4.85 14.84
C GLN A 187 -23.14 3.44 14.66
N VAL A 188 -23.56 2.52 15.53
CA VAL A 188 -23.23 1.09 15.42
C VAL A 188 -24.49 0.33 15.07
N VAL A 189 -24.48 -0.38 13.93
CA VAL A 189 -25.62 -1.20 13.46
C VAL A 189 -25.26 -2.68 13.48
N THR A 190 -26.22 -3.53 13.87
CA THR A 190 -26.06 -4.99 13.82
C THR A 190 -26.52 -5.52 12.47
N THR A 191 -25.69 -6.36 11.86
CA THR A 191 -25.92 -6.96 10.54
C THR A 191 -26.75 -8.24 10.65
N LEU A 192 -27.24 -8.75 9.52
CA LEU A 192 -27.94 -10.03 9.43
C LEU A 192 -27.02 -11.20 9.80
N GLY A 193 -25.71 -11.08 9.57
CA GLY A 193 -24.68 -11.99 10.08
C GLY A 193 -24.49 -11.94 11.60
N GLY A 194 -25.12 -10.98 12.30
CA GLY A 194 -25.06 -10.82 13.76
C GLY A 194 -23.85 -10.02 14.27
N GLU A 195 -22.95 -9.64 13.38
CA GLU A 195 -21.82 -8.76 13.66
C GLU A 195 -22.23 -7.27 13.63
N THR A 196 -21.28 -6.35 13.84
CA THR A 196 -21.56 -4.90 13.83
C THR A 196 -20.74 -4.12 12.81
N LEU A 197 -21.38 -3.12 12.19
CA LEU A 197 -20.75 -2.09 11.38
C LEU A 197 -20.71 -0.77 12.17
N LEU A 198 -19.58 -0.05 12.10
CA LEU A 198 -19.45 1.33 12.55
C LEU A 198 -19.65 2.27 11.36
N VAL A 199 -20.62 3.18 11.51
CA VAL A 199 -20.83 4.31 10.61
C VAL A 199 -19.93 5.47 11.03
N ARG A 200 -19.20 6.04 10.07
CA ARG A 200 -18.50 7.32 10.18
C ARG A 200 -19.10 8.27 9.13
N ILE A 201 -19.30 9.52 9.49
CA ILE A 201 -19.75 10.56 8.55
C ILE A 201 -18.78 11.74 8.62
N ASP A 202 -18.15 12.04 7.49
CA ASP A 202 -17.17 13.12 7.31
C ASP A 202 -17.61 14.07 6.17
N ASP A 203 -16.75 15.04 5.82
CA ASP A 203 -17.04 15.99 4.73
C ASP A 203 -17.05 15.32 3.33
N ASP A 204 -16.49 14.11 3.18
CA ASP A 204 -16.46 13.32 1.94
C ASP A 204 -17.64 12.32 1.83
N GLY A 205 -18.33 12.03 2.94
CA GLY A 205 -19.61 11.33 2.95
C GLY A 205 -19.77 10.29 4.06
N VAL A 206 -20.51 9.22 3.76
CA VAL A 206 -20.77 8.11 4.68
C VAL A 206 -19.76 6.99 4.44
N ARG A 207 -19.16 6.49 5.52
CA ARG A 207 -18.25 5.33 5.52
C ARG A 207 -18.72 4.26 6.50
N LEU A 208 -18.59 2.99 6.13
CA LEU A 208 -18.90 1.82 6.95
C LEU A 208 -17.64 0.96 7.07
N ASN A 209 -17.04 0.89 8.26
CA ASN A 209 -15.74 0.23 8.48
C ASN A 209 -14.71 0.55 7.35
N GLY A 210 -14.61 1.84 7.01
CA GLY A 210 -13.72 2.37 5.96
C GLY A 210 -14.25 2.32 4.52
N ALA A 211 -15.18 1.44 4.17
CA ALA A 211 -15.83 1.43 2.84
C ALA A 211 -16.73 2.65 2.67
N ARG A 212 -16.61 3.40 1.58
CA ARG A 212 -17.39 4.63 1.34
C ARG A 212 -18.64 4.32 0.53
N VAL A 213 -19.76 4.93 0.92
CA VAL A 213 -21.00 4.92 0.13
C VAL A 213 -20.81 5.84 -1.08
N ILE A 214 -20.74 5.25 -2.27
CA ILE A 214 -20.58 5.95 -3.56
C ILE A 214 -21.90 6.04 -4.35
N VAL A 215 -22.90 5.22 -4.02
CA VAL A 215 -24.26 5.29 -4.56
C VAL A 215 -25.26 5.19 -3.41
N PRO A 216 -25.64 6.31 -2.76
CA PRO A 216 -26.65 6.28 -1.71
C PRO A 216 -28.06 6.06 -2.27
N ASP A 217 -28.95 5.56 -1.41
CA ASP A 217 -30.41 5.68 -1.54
C ASP A 217 -31.04 5.08 -2.82
N VAL A 218 -30.61 3.87 -3.21
CA VAL A 218 -31.31 3.10 -4.26
C VAL A 218 -32.52 2.39 -3.65
N GLU A 219 -33.72 2.88 -3.95
CA GLU A 219 -34.99 2.35 -3.42
C GLU A 219 -35.39 0.98 -4.01
N ALA A 220 -35.96 0.11 -3.16
CA ALA A 220 -36.57 -1.18 -3.51
C ALA A 220 -37.88 -1.40 -2.71
N GLU A 221 -38.78 -2.27 -3.17
CA GLU A 221 -40.09 -2.52 -2.51
C GLU A 221 -39.91 -2.90 -1.03
N ASN A 222 -38.88 -3.72 -0.74
CA ASN A 222 -38.59 -4.26 0.58
C ASN A 222 -37.29 -3.72 1.22
N GLY A 223 -36.83 -2.54 0.82
CA GLY A 223 -35.68 -1.93 1.48
C GLY A 223 -34.99 -0.78 0.74
N VAL A 224 -33.72 -0.58 1.06
CA VAL A 224 -32.84 0.39 0.39
C VAL A 224 -31.46 -0.22 0.20
N ILE A 225 -30.83 0.09 -0.93
CA ILE A 225 -29.47 -0.33 -1.28
C ILE A 225 -28.56 0.91 -1.30
N HIS A 226 -27.41 0.78 -0.64
CA HIS A 226 -26.31 1.76 -0.66
C HIS A 226 -25.11 1.12 -1.35
N GLY A 227 -24.80 1.56 -2.57
CA GLY A 227 -23.62 1.11 -3.28
C GLY A 227 -22.33 1.59 -2.61
N ILE A 228 -21.45 0.66 -2.22
CA ILE A 228 -20.16 0.93 -1.58
C ILE A 228 -18.99 0.57 -2.50
N ASP A 229 -17.85 1.22 -2.31
CA ASP A 229 -16.63 1.03 -3.12
C ASP A 229 -15.74 -0.15 -2.69
N ARG A 230 -16.21 -0.98 -1.76
CA ARG A 230 -15.45 -2.10 -1.19
C ARG A 230 -16.35 -3.22 -0.68
N VAL A 231 -15.90 -4.47 -0.82
CA VAL A 231 -16.43 -5.62 -0.07
C VAL A 231 -15.99 -5.57 1.40
N LEU A 232 -16.96 -5.57 2.31
CA LEU A 232 -16.81 -5.69 3.75
C LEU A 232 -16.60 -7.17 4.14
N LEU A 233 -15.43 -7.53 4.66
CA LEU A 233 -15.06 -8.93 4.90
C LEU A 233 -15.55 -9.52 6.24
N GLY A 234 -16.19 -8.74 7.11
CA GLY A 234 -16.67 -9.21 8.43
C GLY A 234 -15.54 -9.42 9.43
N SER A 235 -15.76 -10.28 10.43
CA SER A 235 -14.80 -10.56 11.50
C SER A 235 -13.62 -11.45 11.08
N ARG A 236 -13.23 -11.45 9.80
CA ARG A 236 -12.06 -12.16 9.27
C ARG A 236 -10.79 -11.60 9.91
N HIS A 237 -9.93 -12.47 10.40
CA HIS A 237 -8.62 -12.09 10.93
C HIS A 237 -7.64 -11.73 9.80
N LEU A 238 -6.55 -11.03 10.12
CA LEU A 238 -5.51 -10.58 9.18
C LEU A 238 -5.05 -11.70 8.23
N ALA A 239 -4.87 -12.92 8.75
CA ALA A 239 -4.49 -14.09 7.95
C ALA A 239 -5.51 -14.46 6.84
N ASP A 240 -6.82 -14.25 7.08
CA ASP A 240 -7.86 -14.50 6.06
C ASP A 240 -7.89 -13.34 5.06
N VAL A 241 -7.79 -12.09 5.54
CA VAL A 241 -7.82 -10.90 4.67
C VAL A 241 -6.63 -10.87 3.71
N VAL A 242 -5.41 -11.15 4.20
CA VAL A 242 -4.18 -11.27 3.37
C VAL A 242 -4.27 -12.44 2.38
N TRP A 243 -5.04 -13.49 2.69
CA TRP A 243 -5.25 -14.63 1.79
C TRP A 243 -6.29 -14.34 0.69
N PHE A 244 -7.33 -13.56 1.01
CA PHE A 244 -8.45 -13.27 0.09
C PHE A 244 -8.13 -12.16 -0.92
N LEU A 245 -7.11 -11.35 -0.67
CA LEU A 245 -6.68 -10.28 -1.58
C LEU A 245 -5.71 -10.84 -2.63
N ASP A 246 -5.98 -10.55 -3.91
CA ASP A 246 -5.12 -10.98 -5.02
C ASP A 246 -3.70 -10.39 -4.86
N ASP A 247 -3.61 -9.11 -4.50
CA ASP A 247 -2.36 -8.35 -4.45
C ASP A 247 -1.39 -8.80 -3.34
N THR A 248 -1.84 -9.52 -2.31
CA THR A 248 -0.98 -9.94 -1.18
C THR A 248 -0.72 -11.45 -1.13
N ARG A 249 -0.83 -12.12 -2.27
CA ARG A 249 -0.73 -13.57 -2.37
C ARG A 249 0.66 -14.12 -2.04
N GLU A 250 1.72 -13.42 -2.46
CA GLU A 250 3.11 -13.76 -2.12
C GLU A 250 3.43 -13.49 -0.64
N LEU A 251 2.85 -12.44 -0.05
CA LEU A 251 2.94 -12.17 1.40
C LEU A 251 2.35 -13.32 2.21
N TYR A 252 1.17 -13.82 1.85
CA TYR A 252 0.55 -14.97 2.50
C TYR A 252 1.45 -16.21 2.45
N ASP A 253 1.96 -16.54 1.25
CA ASP A 253 2.81 -17.72 1.06
C ASP A 253 4.13 -17.59 1.84
N ALA A 254 4.71 -16.38 1.93
CA ALA A 254 5.89 -16.10 2.77
C ALA A 254 5.60 -16.28 4.28
N VAL A 255 4.51 -15.69 4.78
CA VAL A 255 4.05 -15.82 6.19
C VAL A 255 3.82 -17.28 6.57
N VAL A 256 3.22 -18.08 5.69
CA VAL A 256 3.02 -19.52 5.89
C VAL A 256 4.35 -20.28 5.82
N ALA A 257 5.23 -19.97 4.87
CA ALA A 257 6.51 -20.67 4.68
C ALA A 257 7.42 -20.59 5.90
N VAL A 258 7.41 -19.46 6.63
CA VAL A 258 8.19 -19.29 7.86
C VAL A 258 7.40 -19.53 9.16
N GLY A 259 6.12 -19.94 9.07
CA GLY A 259 5.31 -20.31 10.23
C GLY A 259 4.83 -19.15 11.09
N LEU A 260 4.63 -17.96 10.51
CA LEU A 260 4.05 -16.79 11.19
C LEU A 260 2.51 -16.72 11.10
N ALA A 261 1.87 -17.65 10.40
CA ALA A 261 0.42 -17.65 10.19
C ALA A 261 -0.40 -17.62 11.49
N ASP A 262 -0.02 -18.41 12.51
CA ASP A 262 -0.69 -18.41 13.81
C ASP A 262 -0.61 -17.02 14.49
N ALA A 263 0.49 -16.28 14.30
CA ALA A 263 0.65 -14.94 14.87
C ALA A 263 -0.26 -13.88 14.21
N PHE A 264 -0.55 -14.03 12.91
CA PHE A 264 -1.55 -13.19 12.21
C PHE A 264 -3.00 -13.50 12.65
N VAL A 265 -3.25 -14.68 13.23
CA VAL A 265 -4.56 -15.04 13.82
C VAL A 265 -4.64 -14.56 15.28
N ASP A 266 -3.58 -14.75 16.06
CA ASP A 266 -3.51 -14.39 17.49
C ASP A 266 -3.16 -12.90 17.75
N ALA A 267 -3.03 -12.08 16.70
CA ALA A 267 -2.74 -10.64 16.80
C ALA A 267 -3.77 -9.89 17.66
N ASP A 268 -3.33 -8.85 18.38
CA ASP A 268 -4.17 -8.00 19.24
C ASP A 268 -4.19 -6.56 18.72
N GLY A 269 -4.84 -6.36 17.56
CA GLY A 269 -4.94 -5.05 16.91
C GLY A 269 -3.62 -4.63 16.26
N TRP A 270 -3.08 -5.42 15.34
CA TRP A 270 -1.88 -5.02 14.59
C TRP A 270 -2.18 -4.02 13.48
N THR A 271 -1.18 -3.21 13.12
CA THR A 271 -1.13 -2.53 11.82
C THR A 271 -0.08 -3.23 10.95
N VAL A 272 -0.49 -3.75 9.80
CA VAL A 272 0.38 -4.50 8.88
C VAL A 272 0.58 -3.67 7.61
N PHE A 273 1.82 -3.31 7.29
CA PHE A 273 2.17 -2.78 5.98
C PHE A 273 2.46 -3.97 5.06
N ALA A 274 1.51 -4.35 4.21
CA ALA A 274 1.60 -5.51 3.33
C ALA A 274 2.20 -5.12 1.98
N PRO A 275 3.40 -5.62 1.62
CA PRO A 275 3.92 -5.45 0.27
C PRO A 275 3.05 -6.21 -0.72
N ASP A 276 2.78 -5.58 -1.86
CA ASP A 276 2.08 -6.24 -2.96
C ASP A 276 2.96 -7.31 -3.65
N ASN A 277 2.36 -8.10 -4.53
CA ASN A 277 3.08 -9.14 -5.28
C ASN A 277 4.22 -8.56 -6.15
N ALA A 278 4.14 -7.31 -6.62
CA ALA A 278 5.16 -6.67 -7.43
C ALA A 278 6.37 -6.26 -6.59
N ALA A 279 6.15 -5.81 -5.34
CA ALA A 279 7.18 -5.58 -4.34
C ALA A 279 7.93 -6.87 -4.00
N PHE A 280 7.22 -7.99 -3.85
CA PHE A 280 7.83 -9.31 -3.68
C PHE A 280 8.61 -9.78 -4.93
N GLU A 281 8.10 -9.55 -6.14
CA GLU A 281 8.82 -9.83 -7.39
C GLU A 281 10.12 -9.01 -7.49
N ALA A 282 10.09 -7.72 -7.10
CA ALA A 282 11.24 -6.82 -7.13
C ALA A 282 12.39 -7.25 -6.19
N VAL A 283 12.09 -7.94 -5.07
CA VAL A 283 13.11 -8.45 -4.13
C VAL A 283 13.37 -9.95 -4.24
N ALA A 284 12.84 -10.63 -5.26
CA ALA A 284 12.89 -12.09 -5.36
C ALA A 284 14.32 -12.67 -5.30
N ASP A 285 15.30 -12.01 -5.94
CA ASP A 285 16.71 -12.43 -5.92
C ASP A 285 17.38 -12.20 -4.55
N VAL A 286 16.97 -11.16 -3.80
CA VAL A 286 17.40 -10.93 -2.41
C VAL A 286 16.83 -12.03 -1.51
N VAL A 287 15.52 -12.29 -1.60
CA VAL A 287 14.83 -13.28 -0.75
C VAL A 287 15.31 -14.71 -1.03
N ALA A 288 15.76 -15.02 -2.25
CA ALA A 288 16.30 -16.33 -2.61
C ALA A 288 17.60 -16.71 -1.85
N GLY A 289 18.29 -15.74 -1.25
CA GLY A 289 19.51 -15.96 -0.44
C GLY A 289 19.26 -16.18 1.06
N LEU A 290 18.05 -15.91 1.55
CA LEU A 290 17.76 -15.78 2.99
C LEU A 290 17.42 -17.11 3.66
N GLU A 291 17.84 -17.27 4.91
CA GLU A 291 17.36 -18.30 5.83
C GLU A 291 16.00 -17.92 6.44
N ALA A 292 15.28 -18.90 7.01
CA ALA A 292 13.91 -18.71 7.47
C ALA A 292 13.80 -17.65 8.59
N GLU A 293 14.78 -17.58 9.49
CA GLU A 293 14.86 -16.60 10.57
C GLU A 293 15.04 -15.16 10.05
N GLU A 294 15.70 -14.97 8.92
CA GLU A 294 15.91 -13.65 8.30
C GLU A 294 14.62 -13.17 7.62
N ILE A 295 13.92 -14.07 6.92
CA ILE A 295 12.59 -13.80 6.35
C ILE A 295 11.59 -13.50 7.49
N GLN A 296 11.66 -14.20 8.63
CA GLN A 296 10.85 -13.88 9.81
C GLN A 296 11.09 -12.46 10.34
N ALA A 297 12.35 -12.01 10.38
CA ALA A 297 12.68 -10.66 10.82
C ALA A 297 12.14 -9.60 9.86
N VAL A 298 12.32 -9.80 8.54
CA VAL A 298 11.73 -8.93 7.50
C VAL A 298 10.22 -8.85 7.65
N LEU A 299 9.50 -9.97 7.73
CA LEU A 299 8.04 -9.96 7.87
C LEU A 299 7.54 -9.34 9.19
N GLN A 300 8.28 -9.47 10.29
CA GLN A 300 7.94 -8.82 11.56
C GLN A 300 8.21 -7.30 11.54
N TYR A 301 9.12 -6.82 10.68
CA TYR A 301 9.40 -5.40 10.52
C TYR A 301 8.29 -4.64 9.77
N HIS A 302 7.44 -5.37 9.03
CA HIS A 302 6.23 -4.85 8.40
C HIS A 302 5.04 -4.67 9.36
N VAL A 303 5.18 -5.06 10.62
CA VAL A 303 4.09 -5.10 11.60
C VAL A 303 4.34 -4.09 12.71
N LEU A 304 3.38 -3.23 12.99
CA LEU A 304 3.30 -2.46 14.22
C LEU A 304 2.39 -3.20 15.21
N PRO A 305 2.92 -3.65 16.38
CA PRO A 305 2.16 -4.45 17.32
C PRO A 305 1.21 -3.61 18.21
N ASP A 306 1.50 -2.32 18.38
CA ASP A 306 0.85 -1.43 19.35
C ASP A 306 -0.35 -0.67 18.77
N GLY A 307 -1.38 -1.41 18.34
CA GLY A 307 -2.69 -0.87 17.99
C GLY A 307 -2.94 -0.67 16.49
N ALA A 308 -4.18 -0.96 16.09
CA ALA A 308 -4.64 -0.85 14.72
C ALA A 308 -4.85 0.62 14.36
N THR A 309 -4.02 1.14 13.45
CA THR A 309 -3.98 2.54 13.02
C THR A 309 -4.45 2.61 11.57
N ASN A 310 -5.55 3.31 11.30
CA ASN A 310 -6.01 3.54 9.92
C ASN A 310 -5.20 4.67 9.24
N SER A 311 -5.33 4.83 7.92
CA SER A 311 -4.56 5.84 7.15
C SER A 311 -4.85 7.27 7.62
N THR A 312 -6.08 7.56 8.03
CA THR A 312 -6.49 8.86 8.58
C THR A 312 -5.82 9.15 9.92
N GLU A 313 -5.70 8.13 10.79
CA GLU A 313 -4.99 8.23 12.07
C GLU A 313 -3.48 8.36 11.87
N LEU A 314 -2.90 7.62 10.92
CA LEU A 314 -1.48 7.72 10.57
C LEU A 314 -1.13 9.11 10.03
N LEU A 315 -1.93 9.65 9.11
CA LEU A 315 -1.80 11.02 8.60
C LEU A 315 -1.91 12.05 9.73
N GLY A 316 -2.89 11.89 10.63
CA GLY A 316 -3.05 12.76 11.80
C GLY A 316 -1.88 12.72 12.78
N LEU A 317 -1.20 11.56 12.92
CA LEU A 317 0.03 11.43 13.70
C LEU A 317 1.21 12.14 13.01
N LEU A 318 1.35 12.01 11.69
CA LEU A 318 2.40 12.69 10.92
C LEU A 318 2.24 14.22 10.97
N ASP A 319 1.04 14.73 10.71
CA ASP A 319 0.70 16.16 10.82
C ASP A 319 1.02 16.73 12.22
N ALA A 320 0.73 15.96 13.28
CA ALA A 320 0.99 16.37 14.65
C ALA A 320 2.50 16.40 15.02
N ASN A 321 3.33 15.63 14.32
CA ASN A 321 4.78 15.55 14.56
C ASN A 321 5.63 16.31 13.53
N GLY A 322 5.00 16.95 12.54
CA GLY A 322 5.69 17.81 11.56
C GLY A 322 6.07 17.12 10.27
N GLY A 323 5.39 16.02 9.92
CA GLY A 323 5.57 15.26 8.68
C GLY A 323 6.42 14.00 8.81
N GLU A 324 6.92 13.66 10.00
CA GLU A 324 7.75 12.48 10.24
C GLU A 324 7.43 11.87 11.62
N VAL A 325 7.41 10.54 11.70
CA VAL A 325 7.29 9.80 12.96
C VAL A 325 8.16 8.54 12.93
N THR A 326 8.71 8.17 14.07
CA THR A 326 9.45 6.93 14.27
C THR A 326 8.63 6.00 15.18
N VAL A 327 8.43 4.76 14.75
CA VAL A 327 7.62 3.76 15.47
C VAL A 327 8.37 2.43 15.58
N THR A 328 8.27 1.75 16.72
CA THR A 328 8.95 0.46 16.91
C THR A 328 8.10 -0.68 16.34
N THR A 329 8.71 -1.53 15.52
CA THR A 329 8.07 -2.66 14.84
C THR A 329 7.99 -3.91 15.73
N ALA A 330 7.25 -4.94 15.30
CA ALA A 330 7.17 -6.23 16.00
C ALA A 330 8.51 -7.00 15.98
N GLN A 331 9.39 -6.71 15.01
CA GLN A 331 10.77 -7.21 14.98
C GLN A 331 11.64 -6.57 16.09
N GLY A 332 11.31 -5.34 16.49
CA GLY A 332 11.92 -4.62 17.61
C GLY A 332 12.79 -3.43 17.22
N GLU A 333 13.13 -3.28 15.94
CA GLU A 333 13.76 -2.07 15.39
C GLU A 333 12.72 -1.02 15.01
N ASP A 334 13.20 0.22 14.90
CA ASP A 334 12.39 1.38 14.54
C ASP A 334 12.18 1.48 13.02
N LEU A 335 10.97 1.87 12.64
CA LEU A 335 10.53 2.21 11.29
C LEU A 335 10.30 3.72 11.23
N VAL A 336 10.90 4.38 10.23
CA VAL A 336 10.69 5.82 9.97
C VAL A 336 9.58 5.94 8.93
N ILE A 337 8.56 6.74 9.26
CA ILE A 337 7.39 7.01 8.42
C ILE A 337 7.36 8.51 8.14
N THR A 338 7.31 8.90 6.87
CA THR A 338 7.41 10.30 6.43
C THR A 338 6.27 10.65 5.47
N LEU A 339 5.68 11.83 5.62
CA LEU A 339 4.66 12.37 4.74
C LEU A 339 5.33 13.11 3.58
N GLU A 340 5.26 12.55 2.37
CA GLU A 340 5.84 13.15 1.16
C GLU A 340 4.92 14.24 0.59
N ASP A 341 3.63 13.91 0.47
CA ASP A 341 2.58 14.82 0.04
C ASP A 341 1.22 14.43 0.64
N ALA A 342 0.14 15.12 0.24
CA ALA A 342 -1.20 14.90 0.78
C ALA A 342 -1.81 13.52 0.49
N SER A 343 -1.20 12.76 -0.42
CA SER A 343 -1.65 11.45 -0.92
C SER A 343 -0.62 10.33 -0.69
N THR A 344 0.61 10.65 -0.24
CA THR A 344 1.72 9.70 -0.24
C THR A 344 2.50 9.73 1.07
N ILE A 345 2.63 8.57 1.70
CA ILE A 345 3.55 8.31 2.81
C ILE A 345 4.72 7.47 2.29
N SER A 346 5.94 7.77 2.72
CA SER A 346 7.12 6.94 2.50
C SER A 346 7.59 6.26 3.80
N PHE A 347 8.31 5.16 3.63
CA PHE A 347 8.95 4.42 4.72
C PHE A 347 10.46 4.39 4.52
N ASN A 348 11.23 4.54 5.60
CA ASN A 348 12.71 4.48 5.62
C ASN A 348 13.39 5.29 4.49
N GLY A 349 12.90 6.51 4.22
CA GLY A 349 13.46 7.37 3.17
C GLY A 349 13.15 6.92 1.74
N GLY A 350 11.98 6.32 1.51
CA GLY A 350 11.52 5.91 0.18
C GLY A 350 11.82 4.45 -0.19
N GLN A 351 12.00 3.58 0.81
CA GLN A 351 12.11 2.13 0.59
C GLN A 351 10.81 1.49 0.08
N ALA A 352 9.68 2.02 0.56
CA ALA A 352 8.34 1.72 0.09
C ALA A 352 7.48 2.98 0.26
N THR A 353 6.35 3.01 -0.41
CA THR A 353 5.32 4.05 -0.28
C THR A 353 3.95 3.42 0.02
N LEU A 354 3.13 4.18 0.76
CA LEU A 354 1.71 3.94 0.98
C LEU A 354 0.94 5.07 0.29
N ASN A 355 0.06 4.69 -0.64
CA ASN A 355 -0.89 5.59 -1.26
C ASN A 355 -2.11 5.78 -0.35
N LEU A 356 -2.37 7.01 0.08
CA LEU A 356 -3.51 7.38 0.93
C LEU A 356 -4.84 7.48 0.15
N ASP A 357 -4.80 7.49 -1.19
CA ASP A 357 -5.99 7.30 -2.02
C ASP A 357 -6.37 5.81 -2.13
N GLU A 358 -5.46 4.89 -1.79
CA GLU A 358 -5.79 3.48 -1.57
C GLU A 358 -6.44 3.25 -0.22
N ILE A 359 -7.19 2.16 -0.13
CA ILE A 359 -8.18 1.98 0.93
C ILE A 359 -7.66 0.94 1.94
N ASP A 360 -7.60 1.29 3.23
CA ASP A 360 -7.10 0.42 4.33
C ASP A 360 -7.91 -0.87 4.47
N ARG A 361 -7.32 -2.07 4.45
CA ARG A 361 -8.07 -3.33 4.55
C ARG A 361 -8.30 -3.68 6.02
N TYR A 362 -9.55 -3.68 6.47
CA TYR A 362 -9.91 -3.97 7.86
C TYR A 362 -10.03 -5.47 8.12
N ALA A 363 -9.49 -5.91 9.26
CA ALA A 363 -9.66 -7.25 9.83
C ALA A 363 -10.20 -7.14 11.27
N SER A 364 -10.69 -8.24 11.84
CA SER A 364 -11.18 -8.27 13.24
C SER A 364 -10.09 -8.02 14.29
N ASN A 365 -8.84 -8.30 13.94
CA ASN A 365 -7.68 -8.22 14.82
C ASN A 365 -6.56 -7.29 14.29
N GLY A 366 -6.87 -6.42 13.33
CA GLY A 366 -5.92 -5.42 12.83
C GLY A 366 -6.37 -4.70 11.55
N ILE A 367 -5.45 -3.91 10.99
CA ILE A 367 -5.61 -3.19 9.72
C ILE A 367 -4.41 -3.50 8.83
N ILE A 368 -4.63 -3.64 7.52
CA ILE A 368 -3.59 -3.84 6.51
C ILE A 368 -3.56 -2.64 5.57
N HIS A 369 -2.37 -2.08 5.38
CA HIS A 369 -2.06 -1.03 4.40
C HIS A 369 -1.23 -1.65 3.29
N LEU A 370 -1.63 -1.49 2.03
CA LEU A 370 -0.85 -1.98 0.90
C LEU A 370 0.33 -1.04 0.63
N ILE A 371 1.51 -1.59 0.36
CA ILE A 371 2.71 -0.82 0.03
C ILE A 371 3.43 -1.40 -1.21
N ASP A 372 4.11 -0.53 -1.95
CA ASP A 372 4.77 -0.84 -3.23
C ASP A 372 6.20 -1.44 -3.09
N GLY A 373 6.65 -1.68 -1.87
CA GLY A 373 8.02 -2.11 -1.56
C GLY A 373 8.12 -2.96 -0.31
N VAL A 374 9.18 -3.79 -0.22
CA VAL A 374 9.44 -4.62 0.96
C VAL A 374 10.33 -3.84 1.94
N LEU A 375 9.81 -3.60 3.15
CA LEU A 375 10.52 -2.98 4.27
C LEU A 375 11.57 -3.94 4.82
N LEU A 376 12.80 -3.45 4.98
CA LEU A 376 13.92 -4.23 5.50
C LEU A 376 14.39 -3.60 6.81
N PRO A 377 14.56 -4.38 7.89
CA PRO A 377 15.07 -3.85 9.15
C PRO A 377 16.45 -3.20 8.98
N PRO A 378 16.81 -2.14 9.72
CA PRO A 378 18.15 -1.55 9.65
C PRO A 378 19.28 -2.54 10.00
N SER A 379 19.04 -3.56 10.84
CA SER A 379 20.02 -4.62 11.11
C SER A 379 20.11 -5.70 10.03
N PHE A 380 19.22 -5.69 9.04
CA PHE A 380 19.27 -6.61 7.91
C PHE A 380 20.49 -6.29 7.04
N SER A 381 21.17 -7.30 6.49
CA SER A 381 22.32 -7.14 5.60
C SER A 381 22.18 -8.16 4.46
N ALA A 382 21.70 -7.69 3.31
CA ALA A 382 21.32 -8.53 2.17
C ALA A 382 22.22 -8.37 0.93
N GLY A 383 23.13 -7.40 0.94
CA GLY A 383 24.11 -7.20 -0.11
C GLY A 383 25.48 -7.76 0.26
N PRO A 384 26.51 -7.44 -0.54
CA PRO A 384 27.87 -7.90 -0.27
C PRO A 384 28.43 -7.27 1.01
N THR A 385 28.90 -8.14 1.91
CA THR A 385 29.81 -7.74 3.00
C THR A 385 31.24 -7.71 2.45
N PHE A 386 31.85 -6.53 2.44
CA PHE A 386 33.23 -6.29 2.03
C PHE A 386 34.13 -6.16 3.27
N SER A 387 35.07 -7.10 3.45
CA SER A 387 36.08 -7.00 4.51
C SER A 387 37.24 -6.12 4.06
N MET A 388 37.37 -4.95 4.69
CA MET A 388 38.29 -3.86 4.35
C MET A 388 39.53 -3.85 5.24
N GLY A 389 40.70 -4.04 4.63
CA GLY A 389 42.02 -3.90 5.26
C GLY A 389 42.93 -2.93 4.52
N ASN A 390 44.19 -2.80 4.96
CA ASN A 390 45.17 -1.92 4.30
C ASN A 390 46.50 -2.64 4.01
N GLU A 391 47.12 -2.26 2.89
CA GLU A 391 48.52 -2.54 2.58
C GLU A 391 49.41 -1.39 3.08
N GLY A 392 49.28 -1.04 4.37
CA GLY A 392 49.83 0.19 4.92
C GLY A 392 49.22 1.43 4.24
N SER A 393 50.05 2.41 3.89
CA SER A 393 49.61 3.66 3.23
C SER A 393 49.54 3.60 1.69
N SER A 394 49.78 2.44 1.07
CA SER A 394 49.80 2.35 -0.41
C SER A 394 48.45 2.00 -1.04
N ALA A 395 47.66 1.10 -0.44
CA ALA A 395 46.39 0.64 -1.01
C ALA A 395 45.47 0.06 0.07
N TRP A 396 44.17 0.00 -0.24
CA TRP A 396 43.19 -0.85 0.42
C TRP A 396 43.35 -2.32 -0.01
N ILE A 397 42.97 -3.20 0.90
CA ILE A 397 42.66 -4.62 0.66
C ILE A 397 41.15 -4.75 0.80
N VAL A 398 40.47 -5.41 -0.14
CA VAL A 398 39.06 -5.78 0.01
C VAL A 398 38.93 -7.28 -0.22
N ASP A 399 38.36 -8.01 0.74
CA ASP A 399 38.19 -9.48 0.74
C ASP A 399 39.47 -10.28 0.45
N GLY A 400 40.62 -9.70 0.80
CA GLY A 400 41.96 -10.25 0.57
C GLY A 400 42.60 -9.83 -0.75
N GLU A 401 41.91 -9.07 -1.62
CA GLU A 401 42.45 -8.48 -2.83
C GLU A 401 43.03 -7.08 -2.57
N GLY A 402 44.36 -6.97 -2.62
CA GLY A 402 45.08 -5.70 -2.45
C GLY A 402 45.17 -4.89 -3.75
N GLY A 403 45.35 -3.58 -3.61
CA GLY A 403 45.64 -2.67 -4.73
C GLY A 403 44.50 -1.72 -5.11
N ASN A 404 43.53 -1.51 -4.22
CA ASN A 404 42.29 -0.74 -4.47
C ASN A 404 41.44 -1.38 -5.61
N PRO A 405 40.84 -2.57 -5.40
CA PRO A 405 39.92 -3.15 -6.39
C PRO A 405 38.73 -2.23 -6.72
N THR A 406 38.07 -2.48 -7.85
CA THR A 406 36.75 -1.90 -8.12
C THR A 406 35.70 -2.73 -7.40
N LEU A 407 34.76 -2.08 -6.71
CA LEU A 407 33.63 -2.73 -6.05
C LEU A 407 32.37 -2.47 -6.87
N GLU A 408 31.63 -3.53 -7.17
CA GLU A 408 30.36 -3.48 -7.91
C GLU A 408 29.20 -3.60 -6.91
N VAL A 409 28.20 -2.71 -7.01
CA VAL A 409 27.00 -2.68 -6.14
C VAL A 409 25.75 -2.40 -6.98
N GLU A 410 24.58 -2.84 -6.53
CA GLU A 410 23.31 -2.68 -7.25
C GLU A 410 22.41 -1.62 -6.59
N THR A 411 21.50 -1.00 -7.35
CA THR A 411 20.50 -0.09 -6.75
C THR A 411 19.49 -0.89 -5.93
N GLY A 412 19.18 -0.41 -4.72
CA GLY A 412 18.38 -1.13 -3.71
C GLY A 412 19.19 -2.09 -2.83
N GLN A 413 20.45 -2.36 -3.17
CA GLN A 413 21.31 -3.29 -2.43
C GLN A 413 21.77 -2.71 -1.10
N ARG A 414 21.83 -3.53 -0.04
CA ARG A 414 22.32 -3.12 1.28
C ARG A 414 23.76 -3.59 1.50
N VAL A 415 24.70 -2.67 1.41
CA VAL A 415 26.15 -2.94 1.43
C VAL A 415 26.69 -2.81 2.85
N GLU A 416 27.58 -3.72 3.24
CA GLU A 416 28.27 -3.71 4.53
C GLU A 416 29.78 -3.66 4.32
N PHE A 417 30.46 -2.72 4.98
CA PHE A 417 31.92 -2.61 5.02
C PHE A 417 32.43 -2.92 6.43
N ASP A 418 32.98 -4.12 6.60
CA ASP A 418 33.69 -4.56 7.81
C ASP A 418 35.12 -4.01 7.79
N LEU A 419 35.42 -3.05 8.67
CA LEU A 419 36.72 -2.39 8.84
C LEU A 419 37.57 -3.07 9.93
N ALA A 420 37.53 -4.41 9.97
CA ALA A 420 38.27 -5.28 10.90
C ALA A 420 39.68 -4.75 11.25
N GLU A 421 39.93 -4.61 12.56
CA GLU A 421 41.03 -3.83 13.17
C GLU A 421 42.36 -3.93 12.40
N VAL A 422 42.55 -2.95 11.51
CA VAL A 422 43.72 -2.90 10.63
C VAL A 422 44.98 -2.67 11.48
N ASN A 423 46.12 -3.11 10.96
CA ASN A 423 47.42 -2.97 11.63
C ASN A 423 47.65 -1.53 12.17
N SER A 424 48.49 -1.39 13.21
CA SER A 424 48.60 -0.28 14.20
C SER A 424 48.67 1.21 13.75
N SER A 425 48.42 1.54 12.49
CA SER A 425 48.15 2.89 11.99
C SER A 425 46.68 2.97 11.54
N VAL A 426 45.96 4.02 11.96
CA VAL A 426 44.57 4.25 11.51
C VAL A 426 44.57 4.89 10.12
N HIS A 427 43.78 4.34 9.20
CA HIS A 427 43.57 4.85 7.84
C HIS A 427 42.09 5.23 7.70
N PRO A 428 41.70 6.50 7.87
CA PRO A 428 40.28 6.87 7.90
C PRO A 428 39.64 6.67 6.54
N PHE A 429 38.60 5.85 6.50
CA PHE A 429 37.81 5.53 5.30
C PHE A 429 36.79 6.63 4.98
N ALA A 430 36.47 6.82 3.70
CA ALA A 430 35.38 7.65 3.24
C ALA A 430 34.86 7.19 1.87
N ILE A 431 33.57 7.43 1.60
CA ILE A 431 32.94 7.28 0.28
C ILE A 431 32.65 8.68 -0.25
N VAL A 432 32.95 8.91 -1.53
CA VAL A 432 32.84 10.22 -2.17
C VAL A 432 32.13 10.15 -3.52
N ASP A 433 31.51 11.27 -3.89
CA ASP A 433 30.86 11.45 -5.19
C ASP A 433 31.88 11.64 -6.33
N SER A 434 31.36 11.73 -7.56
CA SER A 434 32.19 12.00 -8.75
C SER A 434 32.91 13.37 -8.76
N GLY A 435 32.49 14.30 -7.90
CA GLY A 435 33.12 15.60 -7.67
C GLY A 435 34.16 15.62 -6.54
N GLY A 436 34.26 14.54 -5.75
CA GLY A 436 35.06 14.45 -4.53
C GLY A 436 34.42 15.06 -3.28
N ALA A 437 33.11 15.33 -3.29
CA ALA A 437 32.35 15.62 -2.08
C ALA A 437 32.19 14.33 -1.27
N VAL A 438 32.28 14.45 0.05
CA VAL A 438 32.18 13.31 0.96
C VAL A 438 30.71 12.98 1.19
N LEU A 439 30.33 11.76 0.83
CA LEU A 439 29.00 11.18 1.11
C LEU A 439 29.00 10.50 2.49
N LEU A 440 30.12 9.84 2.81
CA LEU A 440 30.36 9.16 4.09
C LEU A 440 31.82 9.35 4.52
N ASP A 441 32.08 9.68 5.79
CA ASP A 441 33.43 9.63 6.36
C ASP A 441 33.50 8.97 7.74
N GLN A 442 34.58 8.23 7.96
CA GLN A 442 35.03 7.79 9.27
C GLN A 442 35.87 8.91 9.90
N SER A 443 35.44 9.43 11.05
CA SER A 443 36.20 10.46 11.76
C SER A 443 37.32 9.86 12.64
N GLY A 444 38.22 10.73 13.12
CA GLY A 444 39.48 10.31 13.77
C GLY A 444 39.39 9.58 15.13
N ASN A 445 38.18 9.24 15.58
CA ASN A 445 37.90 8.41 16.76
C ASN A 445 37.28 7.04 16.39
N GLY A 446 37.11 6.73 15.10
CA GLY A 446 36.42 5.53 14.60
C GLY A 446 34.94 5.74 14.27
N THR A 447 34.28 6.79 14.78
CA THR A 447 32.85 7.04 14.51
C THR A 447 32.64 7.78 13.20
N PHE A 448 31.62 7.40 12.44
CA PHE A 448 31.26 8.04 11.18
C PHE A 448 30.49 9.37 11.37
N SER A 449 30.55 10.29 10.39
CA SER A 449 30.16 11.69 10.66
C SER A 449 29.34 12.47 9.60
N GLN A 450 28.61 11.81 8.67
CA GLN A 450 27.67 12.49 7.75
C GLN A 450 26.43 11.64 7.42
N GLY A 451 25.35 12.25 6.91
CA GLY A 451 24.40 11.48 6.08
C GLY A 451 23.02 12.09 5.83
N GLY A 452 22.01 11.72 6.63
CA GLY A 452 20.63 12.23 6.56
C GLY A 452 19.75 11.71 5.40
N GLU A 453 20.31 11.35 4.25
CA GLU A 453 19.56 10.95 3.03
C GLU A 453 19.71 9.46 2.68
N VAL A 454 20.32 8.68 3.57
CA VAL A 454 20.64 7.26 3.41
C VAL A 454 20.35 6.56 4.73
N ASP A 455 19.66 5.41 4.70
CA ASP A 455 19.57 4.52 5.85
C ASP A 455 20.94 3.90 6.12
N LEU A 456 21.70 4.56 7.00
CA LEU A 456 23.08 4.28 7.29
C LEU A 456 23.27 3.96 8.78
N VAL A 457 23.78 2.75 9.03
CA VAL A 457 24.10 2.24 10.36
C VAL A 457 25.62 2.13 10.48
N ALA A 458 26.23 2.77 11.46
CA ALA A 458 27.68 2.75 11.67
C ALA A 458 28.04 2.42 13.11
N ASN A 459 29.08 1.60 13.29
CA ASN A 459 29.60 1.22 14.60
C ASN A 459 31.13 1.40 14.66
N GLU A 460 31.81 0.83 15.67
CA GLU A 460 33.26 0.98 15.82
C GLU A 460 34.08 0.09 14.86
N ASP A 461 33.46 -0.97 14.33
CA ASP A 461 34.08 -1.99 13.48
C ASP A 461 33.70 -1.86 11.99
N GLY A 462 32.68 -1.08 11.62
CA GLY A 462 32.21 -1.00 10.24
C GLY A 462 31.04 -0.05 9.97
N VAL A 463 30.51 -0.12 8.74
CA VAL A 463 29.37 0.68 8.27
C VAL A 463 28.49 -0.11 7.28
N THR A 464 27.19 0.00 7.43
CA THR A 464 26.15 -0.61 6.59
C THR A 464 25.25 0.49 6.02
N PHE A 465 24.89 0.40 4.74
CA PHE A 465 23.94 1.34 4.12
C PHE A 465 23.19 0.75 2.93
N THR A 466 21.99 1.25 2.65
CA THR A 466 21.25 0.92 1.42
C THR A 466 21.64 1.84 0.27
N VAL A 467 21.93 1.28 -0.91
CA VAL A 467 22.18 2.00 -2.17
C VAL A 467 20.85 2.50 -2.74
N THR A 468 20.29 3.56 -2.17
CA THR A 468 19.05 4.18 -2.67
C THR A 468 19.24 4.72 -4.10
N ALA A 469 18.16 4.92 -4.86
CA ALA A 469 18.26 5.47 -6.23
C ALA A 469 18.91 6.86 -6.28
N GLY A 470 18.76 7.67 -5.22
CA GLY A 470 19.48 8.94 -5.06
C GLY A 470 20.97 8.71 -4.84
N LEU A 471 21.34 7.86 -3.89
CA LEU A 471 22.74 7.54 -3.60
C LEU A 471 23.46 6.89 -4.80
N ALA A 472 22.77 6.00 -5.51
CA ALA A 472 23.27 5.35 -6.74
C ALA A 472 23.66 6.35 -7.83
N ALA A 473 22.99 7.51 -7.91
CA ALA A 473 23.32 8.57 -8.86
C ALA A 473 24.56 9.39 -8.47
N GLU A 474 25.02 9.32 -7.21
CA GLU A 474 26.15 10.09 -6.69
C GLU A 474 27.41 9.26 -6.41
N LEU A 475 27.26 7.97 -6.04
CA LEU A 475 28.37 7.06 -5.74
C LEU A 475 29.42 7.00 -6.87
N ALA A 476 30.71 7.07 -6.50
CA ALA A 476 31.81 6.98 -7.45
C ALA A 476 33.08 6.28 -6.94
N SER A 477 33.50 6.56 -5.70
CA SER A 477 34.77 6.01 -5.20
C SER A 477 34.86 5.94 -3.68
N TYR A 478 35.76 5.08 -3.20
CA TYR A 478 36.09 4.94 -1.79
C TYR A 478 37.57 5.26 -1.57
N ILE A 479 37.86 6.03 -0.51
CA ILE A 479 39.16 6.68 -0.31
C ILE A 479 39.67 6.58 1.14
N CYS A 480 40.98 6.74 1.32
CA CYS A 480 41.54 7.16 2.59
C CYS A 480 41.72 8.69 2.62
N THR A 481 41.07 9.38 3.56
CA THR A 481 41.16 10.86 3.67
C THR A 481 42.56 11.35 4.05
N ALA A 482 43.41 10.48 4.60
CA ALA A 482 44.81 10.78 4.93
C ALA A 482 45.81 10.42 3.81
N HIS A 483 45.46 9.53 2.89
CA HIS A 483 46.39 8.93 1.93
C HIS A 483 45.78 8.82 0.52
N GLY A 484 46.02 9.82 -0.33
CA GLY A 484 45.49 9.88 -1.71
C GLY A 484 46.03 8.83 -2.70
N SER A 485 46.76 7.81 -2.23
CA SER A 485 47.09 6.58 -2.98
C SER A 485 46.10 5.45 -2.72
N MET A 486 45.32 5.53 -1.63
CA MET A 486 44.32 4.54 -1.24
C MET A 486 42.96 4.99 -1.75
N THR A 487 42.72 4.80 -3.04
CA THR A 487 41.48 5.18 -3.74
C THR A 487 41.09 4.05 -4.67
N GLY A 488 39.91 3.47 -4.45
CA GLY A 488 39.29 2.47 -5.32
C GLY A 488 37.98 2.99 -5.91
N GLU A 489 37.53 2.35 -6.97
CA GLU A 489 36.29 2.69 -7.68
C GLU A 489 35.11 1.95 -7.04
N LEU A 490 33.96 2.60 -6.95
CA LEU A 490 32.72 1.99 -6.51
C LEU A 490 31.69 2.22 -7.62
N ALA A 491 31.40 1.15 -8.36
CA ALA A 491 30.59 1.16 -9.56
C ALA A 491 29.19 0.63 -9.25
N VAL A 492 28.17 1.42 -9.58
CA VAL A 492 26.79 0.92 -9.59
C VAL A 492 26.56 0.13 -10.88
N VAL A 493 26.06 -1.09 -10.76
CA VAL A 493 25.68 -1.96 -11.88
C VAL A 493 24.14 -2.09 -11.95
N ASP A 494 23.64 -2.31 -13.17
CA ASP A 494 22.23 -2.43 -13.54
C ASP A 494 21.69 -3.88 -13.41
#